data_AF-A0A9D4PN03-F1
#
_entry.id   AF-A0A9D4PN03-F1
#
_cell.length_a   1.000
_cell.length_b   1.000
_cell.length_c   1.000
_cell.angle_alpha   90.00
_cell.angle_beta   90.00
_cell.angle_gamma   90.00
#
_symmetry.space_group_name_H-M   'P 1'
#
loop_
_entity.id
_entity.type
_entity.pdbx_description
1 polymer ?
#
loop_
_entity_poly.entity_id
_entity_poly.type
_entity_poly.pdbx_seq_one_letter_code
_entity_poly.pdbx_strand_id
1 'polypeptide(L)'
;METILEQQRRYHEERERLIDAQAKEMLHRKSTNREQINSDHRLKMLLDRYMECTANLKELYEDKDGLTCSSNFQIQVPMSVEFDELNKARENPSEEMMNLVDFTDEEGYGKYLDLHECYEKYVNLKGIEKVDYLSYLSSFDQLFDIPKDKKNSEYKNTLEERAQRLFNSKGKQISELDPSLFAKSKPGRNKDSEKQKEIATLEAQLYRFAEILSEQRQATKENVQRKQARTVGEREESDNEISESESEDEDNDVIYNPKNLPLGWDGKPIPYWLYKLHGLNISYTCEICGNFIYRGPKAFQRHFAEWRHAHGMRCLGIPNTAHFANVTQIEDALTLWNKLKDEKSKERFQASTEEEYEDTQGNVVNKKTFEDLKRQGLL
;
A
#
# COMPACT_ATOMS: atom_id res chain seq x y z
N MET A 1 38.78 21.11 7.74
CA MET A 1 39.11 21.56 6.38
C MET A 1 39.25 20.31 5.54
N GLU A 2 38.28 20.00 4.69
CA GLU A 2 38.44 18.95 3.69
C GLU A 2 39.36 19.46 2.58
N THR A 3 40.33 18.66 2.20
CA THR A 3 41.23 18.95 1.06
C THR A 3 40.49 18.71 -0.25
N ILE A 4 40.96 19.30 -1.35
CA ILE A 4 40.42 19.03 -2.70
C ILE A 4 40.42 17.52 -3.00
N LEU A 5 41.45 16.80 -2.54
CA LEU A 5 41.54 15.35 -2.67
C LEU A 5 40.44 14.62 -1.87
N GLU A 6 40.09 15.10 -0.68
CA GLU A 6 39.00 14.51 0.11
C GLU A 6 37.64 14.79 -0.53
N GLN A 7 37.44 15.99 -1.09
CA GLN A 7 36.23 16.32 -1.85
C GLN A 7 36.09 15.44 -3.10
N GLN A 8 37.16 15.25 -3.87
CA GLN A 8 37.19 14.35 -5.02
C GLN A 8 36.91 12.89 -4.61
N ARG A 9 37.54 12.41 -3.53
CA ARG A 9 37.28 11.07 -2.96
C ARG A 9 35.80 10.91 -2.59
N ARG A 10 35.22 11.89 -1.90
CA ARG A 10 33.81 11.89 -1.51
C ARG A 10 32.87 11.82 -2.71
N TYR A 11 33.11 12.60 -3.76
CA TYR A 11 32.27 12.56 -4.97
C TYR A 11 32.38 11.24 -5.75
N HIS A 12 33.58 10.63 -5.82
CA HIS A 12 33.72 9.29 -6.41
C HIS A 12 32.99 8.23 -5.58
N GLU A 13 33.10 8.30 -4.25
CA GLU A 13 32.38 7.40 -3.34
C GLU A 13 30.85 7.57 -3.45
N GLU A 14 30.35 8.81 -3.56
CA GLU A 14 28.92 9.10 -3.79
C GLU A 14 28.45 8.51 -5.13
N ARG A 15 29.24 8.67 -6.20
CA ARG A 15 28.93 8.09 -7.52
C ARG A 15 28.85 6.56 -7.49
N GLU A 16 29.78 5.89 -6.80
CA GLU A 16 29.74 4.43 -6.65
C GLU A 16 28.49 3.99 -5.87
N ARG A 17 28.17 4.67 -4.77
CA ARG A 17 26.95 4.37 -3.98
C ARG A 17 25.67 4.57 -4.78
N LEU A 18 25.60 5.63 -5.60
CA LEU A 18 24.44 5.88 -6.48
C LEU A 18 24.29 4.78 -7.53
N ILE A 19 25.39 4.32 -8.14
CA ILE A 19 25.38 3.18 -9.07
C ILE A 19 24.89 1.91 -8.37
N ASP A 20 25.39 1.61 -7.17
CA ASP A 20 24.96 0.45 -6.39
C ASP A 20 23.48 0.52 -6.03
N ALA A 21 22.98 1.70 -5.66
CA ALA A 21 21.57 1.93 -5.36
C ALA A 21 20.69 1.72 -6.61
N GLN A 22 21.09 2.27 -7.76
CA GLN A 22 20.42 2.07 -9.04
C GLN A 22 20.41 0.58 -9.42
N ALA A 23 21.55 -0.12 -9.29
CA ALA A 23 21.66 -1.54 -9.60
C ALA A 23 20.72 -2.40 -8.72
N LYS A 24 20.65 -2.09 -7.41
CA LYS A 24 19.73 -2.76 -6.49
C LYS A 24 18.27 -2.50 -6.85
N GLU A 25 17.92 -1.27 -7.21
CA GLU A 25 16.57 -0.91 -7.62
C GLU A 25 16.19 -1.58 -8.95
N MET A 26 17.10 -1.66 -9.92
CA MET A 26 16.89 -2.39 -11.17
C MET A 26 16.71 -3.90 -10.95
N LEU A 27 17.45 -4.49 -10.00
CA LEU A 27 17.37 -5.91 -9.69
C LEU A 27 16.07 -6.30 -8.96
N HIS A 28 15.47 -5.37 -8.24
CA HIS A 28 14.19 -5.61 -7.55
C HIS A 28 13.08 -5.96 -8.56
N ARG A 29 12.27 -6.96 -8.24
CA ARG A 29 11.12 -7.35 -9.07
C ARG A 29 9.94 -6.46 -8.72
N LYS A 30 9.37 -5.82 -9.73
CA LYS A 30 8.17 -4.98 -9.58
C LYS A 30 6.97 -5.83 -9.97
N SER A 31 5.97 -5.92 -9.10
CA SER A 31 4.78 -6.74 -9.31
C SER A 31 3.66 -5.95 -10.00
N THR A 32 3.55 -4.66 -9.69
CA THR A 32 2.49 -3.78 -10.20
C THR A 32 3.03 -2.67 -11.11
N ASN A 33 2.14 -2.13 -11.96
CA ASN A 33 2.49 -0.98 -12.81
C ASN A 33 2.83 0.26 -11.96
N ARG A 34 2.06 0.52 -10.89
CA ARG A 34 2.33 1.58 -9.91
C ARG A 34 3.76 1.49 -9.35
N GLU A 35 4.13 0.31 -8.87
CA GLU A 35 5.47 0.07 -8.33
C GLU A 35 6.56 0.26 -9.38
N GLN A 36 6.31 -0.17 -10.62
CA GLN A 36 7.24 0.02 -11.74
C GLN A 36 7.46 1.51 -12.04
N ILE A 37 6.39 2.30 -12.14
CA ILE A 37 6.49 3.76 -12.38
C ILE A 37 7.21 4.45 -11.23
N ASN A 38 6.87 4.12 -9.98
CA ASN A 38 7.54 4.69 -8.81
C ASN A 38 9.03 4.32 -8.77
N SER A 39 9.37 3.08 -9.15
CA SER A 39 10.76 2.63 -9.29
C SER A 39 11.51 3.43 -10.37
N ASP A 40 10.90 3.64 -11.54
CA ASP A 40 11.49 4.42 -12.63
C ASP A 40 11.74 5.89 -12.22
N HIS A 41 10.84 6.47 -11.42
CA HIS A 41 11.03 7.82 -10.87
C HIS A 41 12.15 7.87 -9.81
N ARG A 42 12.26 6.87 -8.94
CA ARG A 42 13.41 6.75 -8.02
C ARG A 42 14.72 6.63 -8.79
N LEU A 43 14.76 5.80 -9.83
CA LEU A 43 15.92 5.65 -10.71
C LEU A 43 16.29 6.99 -11.38
N LYS A 44 15.30 7.75 -11.84
CA LYS A 44 15.52 9.09 -12.39
C LYS A 44 16.15 10.02 -11.37
N MET A 45 15.64 10.09 -10.14
CA MET A 45 16.22 10.92 -9.08
C MET A 45 17.68 10.53 -8.78
N LEU A 46 17.95 9.23 -8.67
CA LEU A 46 19.32 8.72 -8.48
C LEU A 46 20.23 9.10 -9.65
N LEU A 47 19.71 9.05 -10.88
CA LEU A 47 20.47 9.42 -12.09
C LEU A 47 20.75 10.93 -12.14
N ASP A 48 19.75 11.76 -11.86
CA ASP A 48 19.90 13.21 -11.82
C ASP A 48 20.94 13.62 -10.78
N ARG A 49 20.91 12.99 -9.60
CA ARG A 49 21.94 13.17 -8.56
C ARG A 49 23.32 12.71 -9.04
N TYR A 50 23.41 11.56 -9.71
CA TYR A 50 24.66 11.07 -10.27
C TYR A 50 25.26 12.04 -11.30
N MET A 51 24.42 12.63 -12.15
CA MET A 51 24.85 13.64 -13.12
C MET A 51 25.36 14.90 -12.42
N GLU A 52 24.68 15.37 -11.37
CA GLU A 52 25.10 16.51 -10.55
C GLU A 52 26.47 16.26 -9.90
N CYS A 53 26.66 15.10 -9.24
CA CYS A 53 27.95 14.71 -8.65
C CYS A 53 29.06 14.64 -9.71
N THR A 54 28.74 14.13 -10.90
CA THR A 54 29.70 14.01 -12.00
C THR A 54 30.07 15.39 -12.56
N ALA A 55 29.11 16.32 -12.66
CA ALA A 55 29.35 17.69 -13.08
C ALA A 55 30.26 18.44 -12.08
N ASN A 56 29.94 18.37 -10.79
CA ASN A 56 30.73 18.99 -9.72
C ASN A 56 32.15 18.41 -9.67
N LEU A 57 32.28 17.09 -9.80
CA LEU A 57 33.57 16.41 -9.85
C LEU A 57 34.40 16.85 -11.06
N LYS A 58 33.77 16.99 -12.23
CA LYS A 58 34.45 17.50 -13.43
C LYS A 58 34.99 18.91 -13.23
N GLU A 59 34.21 19.80 -12.62
CA GLU A 59 34.65 21.15 -12.27
C GLU A 59 35.86 21.14 -11.31
N LEU A 60 35.91 20.19 -10.37
CA LEU A 60 37.05 20.01 -9.46
C LEU A 60 38.32 19.45 -10.12
N TYR A 61 38.24 18.89 -11.32
CA TYR A 61 39.40 18.48 -12.12
C TYR A 61 39.81 19.55 -13.15
N GLU A 62 38.89 20.40 -13.57
CA GLU A 62 39.17 21.56 -14.40
C GLU A 62 39.67 22.71 -13.52
N ASP A 63 40.95 22.66 -13.13
CA ASP A 63 41.65 23.73 -12.41
C ASP A 63 41.55 25.07 -13.17
N LYS A 64 40.50 25.85 -12.90
CA LYS A 64 40.35 27.20 -13.49
C LYS A 64 41.26 28.23 -12.85
N ASP A 65 41.73 27.98 -11.64
CA ASP A 65 42.66 28.84 -10.94
C ASP A 65 43.88 28.03 -10.51
N GLY A 66 45.06 28.35 -11.07
CA GLY A 66 46.36 27.84 -10.61
C GLY A 66 46.75 28.34 -9.21
N LEU A 67 45.79 28.38 -8.27
CA LEU A 67 45.90 28.87 -6.91
C LEU A 67 45.23 27.86 -5.97
N THR A 68 46.06 26.93 -5.51
CA THR A 68 45.88 26.19 -4.27
C THR A 68 45.81 27.15 -3.08
N CYS A 69 44.68 27.85 -2.85
CA CYS A 69 44.27 28.47 -1.59
C CYS A 69 43.09 29.41 -1.85
N SER A 70 41.86 28.96 -1.58
CA SER A 70 40.82 29.77 -0.91
C SER A 70 39.54 28.93 -0.87
N SER A 71 39.36 28.29 0.26
CA SER A 71 38.23 27.45 0.62
C SER A 71 36.91 28.23 0.67
N ASN A 72 35.98 27.93 -0.24
CA ASN A 72 34.55 28.16 -0.04
C ASN A 72 33.94 26.90 0.57
N PHE A 73 33.67 26.92 1.88
CA PHE A 73 33.01 25.81 2.58
C PHE A 73 31.52 26.09 2.69
N GLN A 74 30.71 25.29 1.99
CA GLN A 74 29.31 25.08 2.32
C GLN A 74 29.22 23.72 3.01
N ILE A 75 28.88 23.72 4.30
CA ILE A 75 28.67 22.47 5.07
C ILE A 75 27.37 21.85 4.55
N GLN A 76 27.47 20.95 3.58
CA GLN A 76 26.38 20.03 3.24
C GLN A 76 26.42 18.84 4.21
N VAL A 77 25.26 18.55 4.81
CA VAL A 77 25.04 17.53 5.84
C VAL A 77 25.72 16.20 5.45
N PRO A 78 26.42 15.52 6.38
CA PRO A 78 26.97 14.20 6.13
C PRO A 78 25.86 13.19 5.78
N MET A 79 25.88 12.74 4.53
CA MET A 79 24.86 11.91 3.88
C MET A 79 24.71 10.49 4.44
N SER A 80 25.49 10.09 5.46
CA SER A 80 25.22 8.84 6.19
C SER A 80 23.85 8.87 6.88
N VAL A 81 23.37 10.07 7.23
CA VAL A 81 22.06 10.26 7.87
C VAL A 81 20.91 10.15 6.85
N GLU A 82 21.06 10.73 5.66
CA GLU A 82 20.06 10.65 4.57
C GLU A 82 19.97 9.24 3.94
N PHE A 83 21.07 8.49 3.88
CA PHE A 83 21.07 7.12 3.34
C PHE A 83 20.44 6.10 4.31
N ASP A 84 20.62 6.28 5.62
CA ASP A 84 19.90 5.51 6.63
C ASP A 84 18.41 5.81 6.60
N GLU A 85 18.01 7.04 6.27
CA GLU A 85 16.61 7.41 6.03
C GLU A 85 16.05 6.75 4.76
N LEU A 86 16.82 6.69 3.66
CA LEU A 86 16.40 5.99 2.44
C LEU A 86 16.28 4.47 2.61
N ASN A 87 17.17 3.84 3.38
CA ASN A 87 17.04 2.42 3.70
C ASN A 87 15.88 2.16 4.67
N LYS A 88 15.71 3.00 5.71
CA LYS A 88 14.56 2.92 6.63
C LYS A 88 13.22 3.18 5.94
N ALA A 89 13.18 4.10 4.99
CA ALA A 89 11.99 4.36 4.19
C ALA A 89 11.76 3.29 3.10
N ARG A 90 12.72 2.38 2.88
CA ARG A 90 12.54 1.14 2.12
C ARG A 90 12.00 0.00 2.99
N GLU A 91 12.37 -0.03 4.27
CA GLU A 91 11.87 -1.01 5.26
C GLU A 91 10.51 -0.62 5.85
N ASN A 92 10.20 0.67 5.90
CA ASN A 92 8.91 1.27 6.26
C ASN A 92 8.65 2.50 5.36
N PRO A 93 8.07 2.33 4.16
CA PRO A 93 7.70 3.45 3.31
C PRO A 93 6.65 4.31 4.01
N SER A 94 6.90 5.61 4.19
CA SER A 94 5.81 6.54 4.46
C SER A 94 4.94 6.67 3.20
N GLU A 95 3.64 6.95 3.36
CA GLU A 95 2.72 7.17 2.22
C GLU A 95 3.30 8.19 1.21
N GLU A 96 4.00 9.23 1.70
CA GLU A 96 4.66 10.26 0.89
C GLU A 96 5.80 9.73 0.00
N MET A 97 6.43 8.61 0.36
CA MET A 97 7.50 8.00 -0.44
C MET A 97 7.02 6.84 -1.32
N MET A 98 5.82 6.29 -1.04
CA MET A 98 5.16 5.33 -1.92
C MET A 98 4.66 6.01 -3.19
N ASN A 99 4.08 7.21 -3.08
CA ASN A 99 3.51 7.94 -4.22
C ASN A 99 4.38 9.14 -4.60
N LEU A 100 5.53 8.85 -5.22
CA LEU A 100 6.48 9.86 -5.71
C LEU A 100 5.94 10.69 -6.89
N VAL A 101 4.80 10.31 -7.46
CA VAL A 101 4.22 10.93 -8.65
C VAL A 101 2.72 11.13 -8.47
N ASP A 102 2.28 12.37 -8.67
CA ASP A 102 0.88 12.74 -8.69
C ASP A 102 0.28 12.40 -10.07
N PHE A 103 -0.31 11.22 -10.20
CA PHE A 103 -1.25 10.90 -11.27
C PHE A 103 -2.67 11.11 -10.76
N THR A 104 -3.58 11.49 -11.66
CA THR A 104 -5.01 11.45 -11.32
C THR A 104 -5.50 10.01 -11.31
N ASP A 105 -6.50 9.71 -10.48
CA ASP A 105 -7.07 8.36 -10.35
C ASP A 105 -7.60 7.82 -11.69
N GLU A 106 -8.08 8.72 -12.56
CA GLU A 106 -8.56 8.38 -13.90
C GLU A 106 -7.44 8.02 -14.89
N GLU A 107 -6.20 8.45 -14.64
CA GLU A 107 -5.01 8.10 -15.44
C GLU A 107 -4.41 6.75 -15.04
N GLY A 108 -4.64 6.30 -13.81
CA GLY A 108 -4.20 4.99 -13.32
C GLY A 108 -2.70 4.74 -13.50
N TYR A 109 -1.86 5.66 -12.98
CA TYR A 109 -0.40 5.62 -13.10
C TYR A 109 0.12 5.52 -14.55
N GLY A 110 -0.52 6.26 -15.47
CA GLY A 110 -0.11 6.32 -16.88
C GLY A 110 -0.62 5.17 -17.76
N LYS A 111 -1.52 4.34 -17.24
CA LYS A 111 -2.24 3.32 -18.03
C LYS A 111 -3.26 3.96 -18.96
N TYR A 112 -3.87 5.06 -18.53
CA TYR A 112 -4.88 5.82 -19.25
C TYR A 112 -4.47 7.30 -19.33
N LEU A 113 -5.11 8.03 -20.23
CA LEU A 113 -5.00 9.48 -20.43
C LEU A 113 -6.36 10.09 -20.11
N ASP A 114 -6.41 11.04 -19.19
CA ASP A 114 -7.62 11.82 -18.97
C ASP A 114 -7.81 12.89 -20.07
N LEU A 115 -8.60 12.51 -21.07
CA LEU A 115 -9.00 13.37 -22.17
C LEU A 115 -10.41 13.98 -21.97
N HIS A 116 -11.05 13.76 -20.82
CA HIS A 116 -12.41 14.21 -20.58
C HIS A 116 -12.49 15.74 -20.53
N GLU A 117 -11.59 16.39 -19.79
CA GLU A 117 -11.54 17.85 -19.74
C GLU A 117 -11.24 18.48 -21.11
N CYS A 118 -10.43 17.80 -21.93
CA CYS A 118 -10.14 18.23 -23.30
C CYS A 118 -11.36 18.14 -24.23
N TYR A 119 -12.24 17.16 -23.98
CA TYR A 119 -13.49 16.97 -24.69
C TYR A 119 -14.53 18.04 -24.31
N GLU A 120 -14.68 18.36 -23.03
CA GLU A 120 -15.60 19.43 -22.60
C GLU A 120 -15.24 20.77 -23.27
N LYS A 121 -13.94 21.10 -23.28
CA LYS A 121 -13.42 22.28 -23.97
C LYS A 121 -13.66 22.22 -25.47
N TYR A 122 -13.54 21.05 -26.10
CA TYR A 122 -13.82 20.85 -27.53
C TYR A 122 -15.29 21.11 -27.89
N VAL A 123 -16.22 20.56 -27.12
CA VAL A 123 -17.67 20.73 -27.34
C VAL A 123 -18.09 22.19 -27.16
N ASN A 124 -17.39 22.93 -26.31
CA ASN A 124 -17.62 24.35 -26.06
C ASN A 124 -17.05 25.28 -27.16
N LEU A 125 -16.29 24.76 -28.13
CA LEU A 125 -15.77 25.57 -29.24
C LEU A 125 -16.91 25.99 -30.18
N LYS A 126 -16.97 27.29 -30.48
CA LYS A 126 -18.00 27.85 -31.36
C LYS A 126 -17.83 27.37 -32.81
N GLY A 127 -18.89 26.78 -33.36
CA GLY A 127 -18.97 26.39 -34.76
C GLY A 127 -18.47 24.99 -35.08
N ILE A 128 -18.23 24.13 -34.08
CA ILE A 128 -17.96 22.71 -34.27
C ILE A 128 -19.25 21.92 -33.97
N GLU A 129 -19.50 20.84 -34.71
CA GLU A 129 -20.62 19.94 -34.44
C GLU A 129 -20.37 19.18 -33.13
N LYS A 130 -21.42 19.04 -32.31
CA LYS A 130 -21.32 18.30 -31.06
C LYS A 130 -21.20 16.81 -31.37
N VAL A 131 -20.02 16.26 -31.11
CA VAL A 131 -19.73 14.83 -31.25
C VAL A 131 -19.77 14.15 -29.88
N ASP A 132 -20.08 12.87 -29.85
CA ASP A 132 -19.97 12.04 -28.64
C ASP A 132 -18.50 11.80 -28.25
N TYR A 133 -18.24 11.42 -27.00
CA TYR A 133 -16.88 11.27 -26.47
C TYR A 133 -16.09 10.17 -27.20
N LEU A 134 -16.71 9.04 -27.54
CA LEU A 134 -16.07 7.98 -28.33
C LEU A 134 -15.71 8.43 -29.76
N SER A 135 -16.56 9.26 -30.36
CA SER A 135 -16.31 9.85 -31.66
C SER A 135 -15.14 10.83 -31.57
N TYR A 136 -15.09 11.65 -30.52
CA TYR A 136 -13.98 12.56 -30.23
C TYR A 136 -12.64 11.83 -30.10
N LEU A 137 -12.57 10.74 -29.32
CA LEU A 137 -11.37 9.92 -29.15
C LEU A 137 -10.91 9.27 -30.46
N SER A 138 -11.84 8.93 -31.35
CA SER A 138 -11.53 8.33 -32.65
C SER A 138 -10.97 9.33 -33.66
N SER A 139 -11.42 10.59 -33.58
CA SER A 139 -10.92 11.70 -34.40
C SER A 139 -9.79 12.49 -33.73
N PHE A 140 -9.32 12.09 -32.55
CA PHE A 140 -8.36 12.86 -31.76
C PHE A 140 -7.05 13.13 -32.51
N ASP A 141 -6.61 12.18 -33.33
CA ASP A 141 -5.39 12.28 -34.13
C ASP A 141 -5.58 13.03 -35.44
N GLN A 142 -6.83 13.29 -35.84
CA GLN A 142 -7.18 13.86 -37.14
C GLN A 142 -7.29 15.40 -37.03
N LEU A 143 -6.21 16.06 -36.62
CA LEU A 143 -6.17 17.52 -36.46
C LEU A 143 -6.25 18.27 -37.81
N PHE A 144 -6.12 17.56 -38.93
CA PHE A 144 -6.23 18.09 -40.30
C PHE A 144 -7.69 18.32 -40.75
N ASP A 145 -8.68 17.71 -40.10
CA ASP A 145 -10.10 17.84 -40.47
C ASP A 145 -10.73 19.15 -39.97
N ILE A 146 -10.04 19.90 -39.11
CA ILE A 146 -10.53 21.18 -38.57
C ILE A 146 -10.16 22.31 -39.55
N PRO A 147 -11.16 23.02 -40.15
CA PRO A 147 -10.91 24.08 -41.12
C PRO A 147 -10.03 25.19 -40.55
N LYS A 148 -9.06 25.69 -41.34
CA LYS A 148 -8.16 26.80 -40.96
C LYS A 148 -8.91 28.03 -40.44
N ASP A 149 -10.11 28.29 -40.95
CA ASP A 149 -10.95 29.45 -40.58
C ASP A 149 -11.56 29.34 -39.17
N LYS A 150 -11.56 28.14 -38.58
CA LYS A 150 -12.01 27.89 -37.20
C LYS A 150 -10.85 27.79 -36.20
N LYS A 151 -9.59 27.87 -36.68
CA LYS A 151 -8.37 27.92 -35.84
C LYS A 151 -8.15 29.32 -35.27
N ASN A 152 -9.12 29.80 -34.49
CA ASN A 152 -9.08 31.09 -33.80
C ASN A 152 -8.29 31.01 -32.48
N SER A 153 -8.14 32.14 -31.78
CA SER A 153 -7.42 32.22 -30.50
C SER A 153 -7.95 31.23 -29.43
N GLU A 154 -9.25 30.90 -29.45
CA GLU A 154 -9.85 29.92 -28.53
C GLU A 154 -9.38 28.48 -28.84
N TYR A 155 -9.21 28.13 -30.11
CA TYR A 155 -8.65 26.84 -30.53
C TYR A 155 -7.17 26.70 -30.16
N LYS A 156 -6.40 27.81 -30.27
CA LYS A 156 -5.00 27.85 -29.82
C LYS A 156 -4.88 27.50 -28.32
N ASN A 157 -5.70 28.11 -27.47
CA ASN A 157 -5.67 27.83 -26.03
C ASN A 157 -5.98 26.34 -25.74
N THR A 158 -6.93 25.74 -26.47
CA THR A 158 -7.20 24.30 -26.31
C THR A 158 -6.06 23.41 -26.79
N LEU A 159 -5.32 23.79 -27.84
CA LEU A 159 -4.15 23.04 -28.32
C LEU A 159 -2.93 23.23 -27.40
N GLU A 160 -2.74 24.43 -26.89
CA GLU A 160 -1.67 24.78 -25.94
C GLU A 160 -1.89 24.05 -24.62
N GLU A 161 -3.12 24.02 -24.09
CA GLU A 161 -3.46 23.23 -22.91
C GLU A 161 -3.42 21.71 -23.16
N ARG A 162 -3.78 21.23 -24.36
CA ARG A 162 -3.60 19.80 -24.74
C ARG A 162 -2.13 19.41 -24.82
N ALA A 163 -1.30 20.26 -25.42
CA ALA A 163 0.14 20.08 -25.48
C ALA A 163 0.75 20.16 -24.08
N GLN A 164 0.30 21.09 -23.23
CA GLN A 164 0.71 21.22 -21.83
C GLN A 164 0.27 20.02 -20.99
N ARG A 165 -0.93 19.45 -21.16
CA ARG A 165 -1.35 18.21 -20.48
C ARG A 165 -0.47 17.02 -20.84
N LEU A 166 -0.11 16.89 -22.13
CA LEU A 166 0.86 15.92 -22.60
C LEU A 166 2.30 16.18 -22.10
N PHE A 167 2.61 17.43 -21.74
CA PHE A 167 3.93 17.87 -21.27
C PHE A 167 4.07 17.85 -19.74
N ASN A 168 2.95 17.97 -19.01
CA ASN A 168 2.90 18.04 -17.55
C ASN A 168 3.22 16.69 -16.88
N SER A 169 3.21 15.58 -17.63
CA SER A 169 3.78 14.29 -17.21
C SER A 169 5.31 14.22 -17.34
N LYS A 170 6.00 15.31 -17.73
CA LYS A 170 7.46 15.34 -17.87
C LYS A 170 8.10 16.49 -17.08
N GLY A 171 8.53 16.15 -15.86
CA GLY A 171 8.99 17.05 -14.80
C GLY A 171 10.03 18.12 -15.16
N LYS A 172 9.68 19.36 -14.80
CA LYS A 172 10.57 20.52 -14.64
C LYS A 172 10.03 21.48 -13.56
N GLN A 173 10.96 22.19 -12.91
CA GLN A 173 10.75 23.10 -11.76
C GLN A 173 10.58 24.58 -12.18
N ILE A 174 10.04 25.38 -11.26
CA ILE A 174 9.63 26.81 -11.39
C ILE A 174 10.73 27.82 -11.77
N SER A 175 12.00 27.41 -11.88
CA SER A 175 13.15 28.28 -12.17
C SER A 175 13.53 28.42 -13.66
N GLU A 176 12.83 27.76 -14.58
CA GLU A 176 13.13 27.78 -16.04
C GLU A 176 12.16 28.62 -16.90
N LEU A 177 11.40 29.56 -16.30
CA LEU A 177 10.45 30.41 -17.04
C LEU A 177 11.11 31.72 -17.54
N ASP A 178 10.89 32.06 -18.81
CA ASP A 178 11.49 33.20 -19.51
C ASP A 178 10.79 34.55 -19.15
N PRO A 179 11.55 35.61 -18.79
CA PRO A 179 11.09 36.99 -18.55
C PRO A 179 10.31 37.72 -19.67
N SER A 180 9.77 37.03 -20.68
CA SER A 180 8.95 37.63 -21.75
C SER A 180 7.44 37.68 -21.45
N LEU A 181 7.01 37.31 -20.22
CA LEU A 181 5.70 37.69 -19.67
C LEU A 181 5.60 39.21 -19.34
N PHE A 182 6.65 39.97 -19.63
CA PHE A 182 6.71 41.43 -19.49
C PHE A 182 6.52 42.14 -20.85
N ALA A 183 5.72 43.21 -20.85
CA ALA A 183 5.13 43.86 -22.05
C ALA A 183 6.07 44.93 -22.69
N LYS A 184 6.02 45.43 -23.95
CA LYS A 184 5.00 45.61 -25.02
C LYS A 184 5.69 45.91 -26.40
N SER A 185 5.08 45.54 -27.54
CA SER A 185 4.82 46.42 -28.73
C SER A 185 4.13 45.65 -29.90
N LYS A 186 3.31 46.34 -30.73
CA LYS A 186 2.64 45.89 -32.00
C LYS A 186 2.48 47.13 -32.91
N PRO A 187 2.29 47.08 -34.28
CA PRO A 187 1.57 46.06 -35.10
C PRO A 187 2.23 45.75 -36.50
N GLY A 188 1.83 44.81 -37.37
CA GLY A 188 0.63 43.97 -37.47
C GLY A 188 0.51 43.14 -38.78
N ARG A 189 1.59 42.58 -39.35
CA ARG A 189 1.48 41.65 -40.52
C ARG A 189 2.32 40.37 -40.41
N ASN A 190 3.49 40.42 -39.77
CA ASN A 190 4.27 39.21 -39.43
C ASN A 190 3.65 38.38 -38.30
N LYS A 191 2.85 39.00 -37.43
CA LYS A 191 2.35 38.35 -36.23
C LYS A 191 1.36 37.21 -36.51
N ASP A 192 0.62 37.29 -37.62
CA ASP A 192 -0.29 36.19 -37.98
C ASP A 192 0.46 35.02 -38.63
N SER A 193 1.57 35.29 -39.32
CA SER A 193 2.50 34.24 -39.78
C SER A 193 3.25 33.59 -38.62
N GLU A 194 3.66 34.35 -37.60
CA GLU A 194 4.29 33.82 -36.39
C GLU A 194 3.32 33.00 -35.56
N LYS A 195 2.09 33.48 -35.34
CA LYS A 195 1.04 32.70 -34.67
C LYS A 195 0.70 31.42 -35.44
N GLN A 196 0.60 31.48 -36.77
CA GLN A 196 0.36 30.29 -37.59
C GLN A 196 1.53 29.32 -37.53
N LYS A 197 2.77 29.83 -37.43
CA LYS A 197 3.96 29.00 -37.21
C LYS A 197 3.92 28.32 -35.84
N GLU A 198 3.57 29.04 -34.78
CA GLU A 198 3.39 28.47 -33.43
C GLU A 198 2.31 27.38 -33.41
N ILE A 199 1.16 27.63 -34.03
CA ILE A 199 0.08 26.65 -34.15
C ILE A 199 0.56 25.42 -34.94
N ALA A 200 1.25 25.63 -36.07
CA ALA A 200 1.79 24.52 -36.86
C ALA A 200 2.85 23.71 -36.09
N THR A 201 3.68 24.35 -35.26
CA THR A 201 4.64 23.64 -34.40
C THR A 201 3.96 22.83 -33.31
N LEU A 202 2.91 23.39 -32.67
CA LEU A 202 2.13 22.68 -31.66
C LEU A 202 1.35 21.51 -32.28
N GLU A 203 0.75 21.70 -33.46
CA GLU A 203 0.09 20.62 -34.19
C GLU A 203 1.08 19.50 -34.53
N ALA A 204 2.27 19.82 -35.03
CA ALA A 204 3.31 18.83 -35.32
C ALA A 204 3.78 18.08 -34.07
N GLN A 205 3.93 18.77 -32.93
CA GLN A 205 4.26 18.15 -31.65
C GLN A 205 3.15 17.21 -31.18
N LEU A 206 1.89 17.65 -31.28
CA LEU A 206 0.73 16.83 -30.93
C LEU A 206 0.63 15.56 -31.79
N TYR A 207 0.87 15.66 -33.10
CA TYR A 207 0.94 14.48 -33.96
C TYR A 207 2.01 13.50 -33.47
N ARG A 208 3.20 14.00 -33.13
CA ARG A 208 4.28 13.14 -32.66
C ARG A 208 3.99 12.50 -31.31
N PHE A 209 3.39 13.25 -30.37
CA PHE A 209 3.00 12.72 -29.07
C PHE A 209 1.84 11.72 -29.18
N ALA A 210 0.86 11.99 -30.04
CA ALA A 210 -0.24 11.06 -30.31
C ALA A 210 0.24 9.75 -30.96
N GLU A 211 1.32 9.79 -31.73
CA GLU A 211 1.97 8.59 -32.27
C GLU A 211 2.68 7.79 -31.16
N ILE A 212 3.47 8.46 -30.32
CA ILE A 212 4.20 7.83 -29.20
C ILE A 212 3.23 7.21 -28.18
N LEU A 213 2.12 7.89 -27.89
CA LEU A 213 1.11 7.47 -26.91
C LEU A 213 -0.07 6.72 -27.53
N SER A 214 0.12 6.14 -28.71
CA SER A 214 -0.94 5.42 -29.43
C SER A 214 -1.47 4.21 -28.66
N GLU A 215 -0.61 3.53 -27.89
CA GLU A 215 -0.99 2.42 -27.02
C GLU A 215 -1.92 2.89 -25.89
N GLN A 216 -1.53 3.95 -25.18
CA GLN A 216 -2.32 4.53 -24.08
C GLN A 216 -3.64 5.09 -24.60
N ARG A 217 -3.67 5.70 -25.80
CA ARG A 217 -4.90 6.18 -26.44
C ARG A 217 -5.84 5.04 -26.82
N GLN A 218 -5.31 3.92 -27.31
CA GLN A 218 -6.15 2.76 -27.60
C GLN A 218 -6.69 2.14 -26.31
N ALA A 219 -5.87 2.08 -25.25
CA ALA A 219 -6.28 1.61 -23.93
C ALA A 219 -7.38 2.49 -23.31
N THR A 220 -7.30 3.82 -23.44
CA THR A 220 -8.38 4.72 -22.97
C THR A 220 -9.67 4.53 -23.74
N LYS A 221 -9.59 4.41 -25.06
CA LYS A 221 -10.77 4.18 -25.91
C LYS A 221 -11.48 2.88 -25.52
N GLU A 222 -10.73 1.79 -25.32
CA GLU A 222 -11.28 0.52 -24.87
C GLU A 222 -11.88 0.60 -23.45
N ASN A 223 -11.22 1.34 -22.54
CA ASN A 223 -11.73 1.57 -21.19
C ASN A 223 -13.07 2.32 -21.20
N VAL A 224 -13.18 3.37 -22.02
CA VAL A 224 -14.41 4.16 -22.17
C VAL A 224 -15.53 3.32 -22.77
N GLN A 225 -15.26 2.53 -23.81
CA GLN A 225 -16.24 1.59 -24.38
C GLN A 225 -16.72 0.57 -23.34
N ARG A 226 -15.81 0.03 -22.53
CA ARG A 226 -16.13 -0.90 -21.45
C ARG A 226 -16.98 -0.24 -20.36
N LYS A 227 -16.61 0.97 -19.90
CA LYS A 227 -17.38 1.75 -18.91
C LYS A 227 -18.78 2.11 -19.44
N GLN A 228 -18.93 2.37 -20.74
CA GLN A 228 -20.22 2.72 -21.35
C GLN A 228 -21.16 1.52 -21.55
N ALA A 229 -20.62 0.31 -21.68
CA ALA A 229 -21.40 -0.93 -21.83
C ALA A 229 -21.92 -1.51 -20.50
N ARG A 230 -21.42 -1.03 -19.35
CA ARG A 230 -21.79 -1.52 -18.01
C ARG A 230 -23.11 -0.94 -17.52
N THR A 231 -23.81 -1.71 -16.69
CA THR A 231 -25.00 -1.24 -15.97
C THR A 231 -24.61 -0.33 -14.80
N VAL A 232 -25.55 0.46 -14.27
CA VAL A 232 -25.26 1.49 -13.24
C VAL A 232 -24.59 0.90 -11.99
N GLY A 233 -25.00 -0.29 -11.53
CA GLY A 233 -24.37 -0.94 -10.36
C GLY A 233 -22.96 -1.48 -10.62
N GLU A 234 -22.72 -2.05 -11.81
CA GLU A 234 -21.38 -2.55 -12.21
C GLU A 234 -20.37 -1.42 -12.46
N ARG A 235 -20.86 -0.19 -12.66
CA ARG A 235 -20.02 1.00 -12.78
C ARG A 235 -19.53 1.49 -11.42
N GLU A 236 -20.41 1.48 -10.41
CA GLU A 236 -20.05 1.82 -9.03
C GLU A 236 -19.06 0.82 -8.43
N GLU A 237 -19.24 -0.49 -8.67
CA GLU A 237 -18.26 -1.52 -8.26
C GLU A 237 -16.90 -1.32 -8.93
N SER A 238 -16.85 -0.95 -10.21
CA SER A 238 -15.58 -0.71 -10.91
C SER A 238 -14.84 0.53 -10.42
N ASP A 239 -15.55 1.60 -10.08
CA ASP A 239 -14.93 2.81 -9.58
C ASP A 239 -14.44 2.56 -8.12
N ASN A 240 -15.11 1.66 -7.38
CA ASN A 240 -14.63 1.16 -6.09
C ASN A 240 -13.42 0.21 -6.21
N GLU A 241 -13.37 -0.72 -7.16
CA GLU A 241 -12.20 -1.61 -7.37
C GLU A 241 -10.91 -0.82 -7.67
N ILE A 242 -11.02 0.30 -8.41
CA ILE A 242 -9.89 1.21 -8.66
C ILE A 242 -9.35 1.80 -7.35
N SER A 243 -10.23 2.10 -6.39
CA SER A 243 -9.84 2.63 -5.08
C SER A 243 -9.48 1.58 -4.04
N GLU A 244 -10.02 0.35 -4.10
CA GLU A 244 -9.70 -0.74 -3.16
C GLU A 244 -8.37 -1.43 -3.47
N SER A 245 -7.93 -1.46 -4.74
CA SER A 245 -6.61 -1.98 -5.12
C SER A 245 -5.42 -1.21 -4.52
N GLU A 246 -5.67 -0.09 -3.83
CA GLU A 246 -4.68 0.72 -3.13
C GLU A 246 -4.26 0.16 -1.76
N SER A 247 -4.95 -0.85 -1.19
CA SER A 247 -4.77 -1.20 0.24
C SER A 247 -4.52 -2.66 0.63
N GLU A 248 -4.68 -3.67 -0.25
CA GLU A 248 -4.72 -5.07 0.22
C GLU A 248 -3.68 -6.06 -0.34
N ASP A 249 -2.79 -5.66 -1.26
CA ASP A 249 -1.97 -6.65 -1.99
C ASP A 249 -0.51 -6.82 -1.54
N GLU A 250 -0.11 -6.33 -0.36
CA GLU A 250 1.28 -6.51 0.12
C GLU A 250 1.57 -7.85 0.84
N ASP A 251 0.59 -8.70 1.14
CA ASP A 251 0.82 -9.90 1.97
C ASP A 251 0.41 -11.27 1.38
N ASN A 252 -0.10 -11.34 0.15
CA ASN A 252 -0.59 -12.60 -0.44
C ASN A 252 0.28 -13.21 -1.56
N ASP A 253 1.60 -13.03 -1.49
CA ASP A 253 2.51 -13.88 -2.25
C ASP A 253 2.51 -15.30 -1.66
N VAL A 254 1.73 -16.21 -2.25
CA VAL A 254 1.77 -17.65 -1.93
C VAL A 254 3.13 -18.22 -2.37
N ILE A 255 4.09 -18.16 -1.45
CA ILE A 255 5.44 -18.68 -1.62
C ILE A 255 5.38 -20.19 -1.94
N TYR A 256 5.95 -20.58 -3.09
CA TYR A 256 6.02 -21.96 -3.56
C TYR A 256 6.70 -22.87 -2.53
N ASN A 257 5.91 -23.72 -1.86
CA ASN A 257 6.35 -24.65 -0.80
C ASN A 257 6.24 -26.12 -1.26
N PRO A 258 7.18 -26.61 -2.08
CA PRO A 258 7.11 -27.93 -2.69
C PRO A 258 7.26 -29.10 -1.71
N LYS A 259 7.57 -28.84 -0.42
CA LYS A 259 7.71 -29.86 0.63
C LYS A 259 6.67 -29.76 1.75
N ASN A 260 5.70 -28.84 1.64
CA ASN A 260 4.67 -28.61 2.67
C ASN A 260 5.22 -28.47 4.10
N LEU A 261 6.41 -27.87 4.25
CA LEU A 261 6.93 -27.54 5.58
C LEU A 261 6.09 -26.40 6.16
N PRO A 262 5.73 -26.44 7.46
CA PRO A 262 4.98 -25.36 8.07
C PRO A 262 5.76 -24.05 7.97
N LEU A 263 5.03 -22.99 7.62
CA LEU A 263 5.53 -21.64 7.43
C LEU A 263 5.81 -21.02 8.81
N GLY A 264 6.89 -20.25 8.91
CA GLY A 264 7.18 -19.47 10.12
C GLY A 264 6.20 -18.30 10.27
N TRP A 265 6.37 -17.54 11.34
CA TRP A 265 5.72 -16.22 11.53
C TRP A 265 6.16 -15.18 10.48
N ASP A 266 7.16 -15.52 9.67
CA ASP A 266 7.85 -14.69 8.68
C ASP A 266 7.47 -15.09 7.23
N GLY A 267 6.41 -15.88 7.04
CA GLY A 267 5.96 -16.38 5.74
C GLY A 267 6.90 -17.38 5.03
N LYS A 268 8.12 -17.57 5.51
CA LYS A 268 9.14 -18.44 4.90
C LYS A 268 9.07 -19.88 5.43
N PRO A 269 9.41 -20.91 4.62
CA PRO A 269 9.51 -22.29 5.08
C PRO A 269 10.54 -22.44 6.21
N ILE A 270 10.13 -22.97 7.36
CA ILE A 270 11.01 -23.17 8.51
C ILE A 270 12.13 -24.16 8.13
N PRO A 271 13.43 -23.84 8.38
CA PRO A 271 14.53 -24.77 8.12
C PRO A 271 14.33 -26.14 8.79
N TYR A 272 14.66 -27.23 8.08
CA TYR A 272 14.35 -28.61 8.50
C TYR A 272 14.95 -29.03 9.86
N TRP A 273 16.12 -28.50 10.21
CA TRP A 273 16.74 -28.75 11.52
C TRP A 273 15.98 -28.06 12.66
N LEU A 274 15.47 -26.85 12.41
CA LEU A 274 14.68 -26.07 13.36
C LEU A 274 13.29 -26.71 13.57
N TYR A 275 12.72 -27.25 12.49
CA TYR A 275 11.51 -28.07 12.52
C TYR A 275 11.63 -29.31 13.42
N LYS A 276 12.78 -30.02 13.33
CA LYS A 276 13.10 -31.15 14.22
C LYS A 276 13.43 -30.72 15.65
N LEU A 277 14.15 -29.60 15.83
CA LEU A 277 14.57 -29.10 17.14
C LEU A 277 13.38 -28.68 18.01
N HIS A 278 12.41 -27.99 17.43
CA HIS A 278 11.20 -27.54 18.14
C HIS A 278 10.07 -28.58 18.16
N GLY A 279 10.29 -29.77 17.61
CA GLY A 279 9.32 -30.86 17.63
C GLY A 279 8.07 -30.62 16.80
N LEU A 280 8.10 -29.73 15.80
CA LEU A 280 6.95 -29.45 14.92
C LEU A 280 6.61 -30.63 13.98
N ASN A 281 7.47 -31.66 13.96
CA ASN A 281 7.25 -32.95 13.29
C ASN A 281 6.29 -33.88 14.05
N ILE A 282 5.95 -33.55 15.29
CA ILE A 282 5.03 -34.33 16.11
C ILE A 282 3.66 -33.67 16.05
N SER A 283 2.69 -34.38 15.49
CA SER A 283 1.29 -33.94 15.43
C SER A 283 0.51 -34.45 16.64
N TYR A 284 -0.19 -33.56 17.31
CA TYR A 284 -1.14 -33.87 18.38
C TYR A 284 -2.56 -33.56 17.92
N THR A 285 -3.53 -34.36 18.33
CA THR A 285 -4.95 -34.17 17.98
C THR A 285 -5.75 -33.84 19.23
N CYS A 286 -6.70 -32.91 19.11
CA CYS A 286 -7.62 -32.57 20.20
C CYS A 286 -9.07 -32.82 19.77
N GLU A 287 -9.76 -33.72 20.47
CA GLU A 287 -11.14 -34.13 20.15
C GLU A 287 -12.14 -33.03 20.48
N ILE A 288 -11.96 -32.33 21.61
CA ILE A 288 -12.78 -31.18 22.02
C ILE A 288 -12.76 -30.05 20.96
N CYS A 289 -11.67 -29.94 20.20
CA CYS A 289 -11.53 -28.97 19.10
C CYS A 289 -12.01 -29.51 17.73
N GLY A 290 -12.73 -30.64 17.70
CA GLY A 290 -13.19 -31.28 16.46
C GLY A 290 -12.10 -32.07 15.73
N ASN A 291 -11.27 -32.81 16.47
CA ASN A 291 -10.12 -33.58 15.94
C ASN A 291 -9.09 -32.74 15.17
N PHE A 292 -8.95 -31.46 15.55
CA PHE A 292 -7.98 -30.58 14.93
C PHE A 292 -6.54 -31.00 15.25
N ILE A 293 -5.66 -30.94 14.25
CA ILE A 293 -4.28 -31.37 14.34
C ILE A 293 -3.38 -30.16 14.66
N TYR A 294 -2.73 -30.20 15.83
CA TYR A 294 -1.73 -29.22 16.25
C TYR A 294 -0.33 -29.77 15.99
N ARG A 295 0.52 -28.95 15.37
CA ARG A 295 1.91 -29.31 15.08
C ARG A 295 2.84 -28.80 16.18
N GLY A 296 3.42 -29.73 16.91
CA GLY A 296 4.42 -29.50 17.95
C GLY A 296 3.85 -29.27 19.35
N PRO A 297 4.64 -29.59 20.40
CA PRO A 297 4.17 -29.55 21.79
C PRO A 297 3.78 -28.15 22.27
N LYS A 298 4.52 -27.11 21.85
CA LYS A 298 4.28 -25.72 22.30
C LYS A 298 2.97 -25.16 21.75
N ALA A 299 2.67 -25.42 20.47
CA ALA A 299 1.39 -25.04 19.88
C ALA A 299 0.24 -25.80 20.54
N PHE A 300 0.44 -27.09 20.82
CA PHE A 300 -0.51 -27.91 21.55
C PHE A 300 -0.65 -27.52 23.03
N GLN A 301 0.31 -26.89 23.69
CA GLN A 301 0.05 -26.36 25.04
C GLN A 301 -0.70 -25.03 25.00
N ARG A 302 -0.41 -24.19 24.00
CA ARG A 302 -1.07 -22.89 23.85
C ARG A 302 -2.56 -23.04 23.51
N HIS A 303 -2.94 -24.07 22.76
CA HIS A 303 -4.33 -24.22 22.30
C HIS A 303 -5.37 -24.32 23.42
N PHE A 304 -5.00 -24.78 24.62
CA PHE A 304 -5.91 -24.85 25.78
C PHE A 304 -6.45 -23.47 26.21
N ALA A 305 -5.66 -22.41 25.97
CA ALA A 305 -6.05 -21.02 26.22
C ALA A 305 -6.63 -20.32 24.98
N GLU A 306 -6.60 -20.96 23.81
CA GLU A 306 -7.11 -20.38 22.57
C GLU A 306 -8.64 -20.47 22.52
N TRP A 307 -9.24 -19.53 21.79
CA TRP A 307 -10.70 -19.40 21.69
C TRP A 307 -11.38 -20.68 21.22
N ARG A 308 -10.79 -21.42 20.28
CA ARG A 308 -11.39 -22.66 19.73
C ARG A 308 -11.61 -23.72 20.81
N HIS A 309 -10.62 -23.94 21.68
CA HIS A 309 -10.73 -24.91 22.76
C HIS A 309 -11.71 -24.41 23.84
N ALA A 310 -11.63 -23.12 24.19
CA ALA A 310 -12.57 -22.51 25.13
C ALA A 310 -14.03 -22.59 24.64
N HIS A 311 -14.25 -22.44 23.33
CA HIS A 311 -15.56 -22.59 22.72
C HIS A 311 -16.04 -24.05 22.75
N GLY A 312 -15.17 -25.01 22.43
CA GLY A 312 -15.49 -26.45 22.56
C GLY A 312 -15.91 -26.83 23.99
N MET A 313 -15.16 -26.36 24.99
CA MET A 313 -15.51 -26.55 26.40
C MET A 313 -16.84 -25.90 26.78
N ARG A 314 -17.13 -24.71 26.24
CA ARG A 314 -18.42 -24.03 26.45
C ARG A 314 -19.59 -24.81 25.84
N CYS A 315 -19.41 -25.42 24.67
CA CYS A 315 -20.42 -26.28 24.04
C CYS A 315 -20.72 -27.54 24.88
N LEU A 316 -19.73 -28.05 25.61
CA LEU A 316 -19.89 -29.14 26.58
C LEU A 316 -20.48 -28.70 27.93
N GLY A 317 -20.65 -27.39 28.15
CA GLY A 317 -21.12 -26.84 29.43
C GLY A 317 -20.09 -26.87 30.55
N ILE A 318 -18.80 -27.04 30.22
CA ILE A 318 -17.69 -27.10 31.19
C ILE A 318 -16.96 -25.75 31.22
N PRO A 319 -16.72 -25.14 32.40
CA PRO A 319 -15.95 -23.91 32.48
C PRO A 319 -14.46 -24.17 32.17
N ASN A 320 -13.89 -23.39 31.25
CA ASN A 320 -12.47 -23.49 30.88
C ASN A 320 -11.58 -22.95 32.02
N THR A 321 -11.16 -23.86 32.91
CA THR A 321 -10.31 -23.58 34.07
C THR A 321 -9.03 -24.42 33.99
N ALA A 322 -7.99 -24.04 34.75
CA ALA A 322 -6.70 -24.73 34.74
C ALA A 322 -6.78 -26.23 35.11
N HIS A 323 -7.86 -26.67 35.77
CA HIS A 323 -8.10 -28.09 36.08
C HIS A 323 -8.24 -28.97 34.82
N PHE A 324 -8.63 -28.37 33.69
CA PHE A 324 -8.82 -29.08 32.42
C PHE A 324 -7.60 -28.97 31.49
N ALA A 325 -6.45 -28.50 32.00
CA ALA A 325 -5.22 -28.49 31.23
C ALA A 325 -4.82 -29.92 30.82
N ASN A 326 -4.42 -30.11 29.57
CA ASN A 326 -4.04 -31.40 28.96
C ASN A 326 -5.19 -32.41 28.74
N VAL A 327 -6.45 -32.02 28.97
CA VAL A 327 -7.59 -32.89 28.66
C VAL A 327 -8.00 -32.70 27.21
N THR A 328 -7.86 -33.74 26.38
CA THR A 328 -8.21 -33.69 24.95
C THR A 328 -9.46 -34.45 24.59
N GLN A 329 -9.78 -35.51 25.33
CA GLN A 329 -10.91 -36.39 25.06
C GLN A 329 -12.16 -35.84 25.73
N ILE A 330 -13.30 -35.95 25.05
CA ILE A 330 -14.58 -35.42 25.55
C ILE A 330 -15.06 -36.23 26.76
N GLU A 331 -14.88 -37.55 26.73
CA GLU A 331 -15.27 -38.47 27.82
C GLU A 331 -14.51 -38.16 29.12
N ASP A 332 -13.20 -37.97 29.02
CA ASP A 332 -12.34 -37.61 30.15
C ASP A 332 -12.72 -36.26 30.75
N ALA A 333 -13.04 -35.26 29.92
CA ALA A 333 -13.48 -33.94 30.38
C ALA A 333 -14.80 -34.02 31.18
N LEU A 334 -15.76 -34.81 30.70
CA LEU A 334 -17.05 -35.01 31.38
C LEU A 334 -16.90 -35.75 32.71
N THR A 335 -16.08 -36.82 32.74
CA THR A 335 -15.86 -37.57 33.99
C THR A 335 -15.15 -36.72 35.04
N LEU A 336 -14.15 -35.91 34.63
CA LEU A 336 -13.46 -34.98 35.52
C LEU A 336 -14.40 -33.89 36.04
N TRP A 337 -15.25 -33.34 35.17
CA TRP A 337 -16.22 -32.32 35.55
C TRP A 337 -17.24 -32.84 36.57
N ASN A 338 -17.76 -34.05 36.38
CA ASN A 338 -18.69 -34.66 37.32
C ASN A 338 -18.04 -34.87 38.70
N LYS A 339 -16.80 -35.36 38.75
CA LYS A 339 -16.04 -35.50 40.00
C LYS A 339 -15.84 -34.17 40.72
N LEU A 340 -15.41 -33.13 40.00
CA LEU A 340 -15.21 -31.78 40.56
C LEU A 340 -16.52 -31.16 41.03
N LYS A 341 -17.62 -31.41 40.32
CA LYS A 341 -18.96 -30.95 40.71
C LYS A 341 -19.41 -31.62 42.00
N ASP A 342 -19.15 -32.92 42.15
CA ASP A 342 -19.47 -33.67 43.36
C ASP A 342 -18.62 -33.20 44.56
N GLU A 343 -17.31 -33.01 44.38
CA GLU A 343 -16.42 -32.45 45.42
C GLU A 343 -16.88 -31.05 45.85
N LYS A 344 -17.11 -30.15 44.88
CA LYS A 344 -17.57 -28.79 45.16
C LYS A 344 -18.97 -28.76 45.79
N SER A 345 -19.83 -29.73 45.49
CA SER A 345 -21.15 -29.86 46.13
C SER A 345 -21.06 -30.31 47.59
N LYS A 346 -20.03 -31.08 47.95
CA LYS A 346 -19.75 -31.50 49.34
C LYS A 346 -19.09 -30.39 50.14
N GLU A 347 -18.23 -29.59 49.52
CA GLU A 347 -17.61 -28.43 50.18
C GLU A 347 -18.56 -27.25 50.36
N ARG A 348 -19.64 -27.19 49.56
CA ARG A 348 -20.62 -26.12 49.65
C ARG A 348 -21.49 -26.32 50.89
N PHE A 349 -21.20 -25.52 51.93
CA PHE A 349 -21.98 -25.48 53.17
C PHE A 349 -23.49 -25.46 52.89
N GLN A 350 -24.19 -26.47 53.38
CA GLN A 350 -25.63 -26.61 53.20
C GLN A 350 -26.33 -26.10 54.47
N ALA A 351 -26.69 -24.82 54.48
CA ALA A 351 -27.33 -24.18 55.65
C ALA A 351 -28.61 -24.90 56.14
N SER A 352 -29.34 -25.61 55.29
CA SER A 352 -30.50 -26.40 55.72
C SER A 352 -30.15 -27.63 56.55
N THR A 353 -28.96 -28.19 56.31
CA THR A 353 -28.51 -29.50 56.80
C THR A 353 -27.43 -29.37 57.87
N GLU A 354 -26.59 -28.34 57.78
CA GLU A 354 -25.38 -28.17 58.60
C GLU A 354 -25.47 -26.98 59.58
N GLU A 355 -26.50 -26.13 59.47
CA GLU A 355 -26.78 -25.06 60.44
C GLU A 355 -27.60 -25.64 61.60
N GLU A 356 -27.01 -25.66 62.79
CA GLU A 356 -27.59 -26.18 64.02
C GLU A 356 -28.23 -25.06 64.82
N TYR A 357 -29.48 -25.26 65.26
CA TYR A 357 -30.23 -24.36 66.13
C TYR A 357 -30.49 -25.06 67.46
N GLU A 358 -30.39 -24.31 68.55
CA GLU A 358 -30.70 -24.80 69.89
C GLU A 358 -32.14 -24.41 70.27
N ASP A 359 -32.92 -25.40 70.69
CA ASP A 359 -34.27 -25.19 71.21
C ASP A 359 -34.23 -24.65 72.66
N THR A 360 -35.36 -24.13 73.15
CA THR A 360 -35.53 -23.61 74.52
C THR A 360 -35.19 -24.63 75.63
N GLN A 361 -35.19 -25.92 75.30
CA GLN A 361 -34.78 -27.02 76.18
C GLN A 361 -33.30 -27.40 76.08
N GLY A 362 -32.51 -26.71 75.24
CA GLY A 362 -31.08 -26.98 75.03
C GLY A 362 -30.79 -28.13 74.06
N ASN A 363 -31.78 -28.56 73.28
CA ASN A 363 -31.61 -29.62 72.28
C ASN A 363 -31.14 -29.01 70.96
N VAL A 364 -30.06 -29.57 70.38
CA VAL A 364 -29.50 -29.11 69.12
C VAL A 364 -30.15 -29.86 67.96
N VAL A 365 -30.78 -29.11 67.04
CA VAL A 365 -31.48 -29.63 65.87
C VAL A 365 -31.10 -28.85 64.62
N ASN A 366 -31.05 -29.53 63.46
CA ASN A 366 -30.72 -28.86 62.21
C ASN A 366 -31.82 -27.85 61.85
N LYS A 367 -31.46 -26.80 61.10
CA LYS A 367 -32.37 -25.71 60.71
C LYS A 367 -33.70 -26.20 60.13
N LYS A 368 -33.65 -27.18 59.24
CA LYS A 368 -34.87 -27.71 58.60
C LYS A 368 -35.80 -28.35 59.61
N THR A 369 -35.26 -29.16 60.52
CA THR A 369 -36.02 -29.78 61.61
C THR A 369 -36.54 -28.74 62.60
N PHE A 370 -35.75 -27.70 62.90
CA PHE A 370 -36.20 -26.59 63.75
C PHE A 370 -37.36 -25.81 63.12
N GLU A 371 -37.25 -25.43 61.84
CA GLU A 371 -38.32 -24.72 61.13
C GLU A 371 -39.59 -25.57 61.00
N ASP A 372 -39.46 -26.87 60.76
CA ASP A 372 -40.60 -27.79 60.68
C ASP A 372 -41.28 -27.97 62.05
N LEU A 373 -40.51 -28.13 63.13
CA LEU A 373 -41.03 -28.21 64.50
C LEU A 373 -41.68 -26.86 64.93
N LYS A 374 -41.11 -25.73 64.51
CA LYS A 374 -41.66 -24.39 64.75
C LYS A 374 -43.00 -24.21 64.04
N ARG A 375 -43.11 -24.69 62.79
CA ARG A 375 -44.37 -24.67 62.02
C ARG A 375 -45.44 -25.58 62.62
N GLN A 376 -45.03 -26.68 63.25
CA GLN A 376 -45.92 -27.60 63.96
C GLN A 376 -46.27 -27.12 65.39
N GLY A 377 -45.62 -26.06 65.89
CA GLY A 377 -45.85 -25.49 67.23
C GLY A 377 -45.26 -26.33 68.37
N LEU A 378 -44.20 -27.09 68.09
CA LEU A 378 -43.58 -28.06 69.01
C LEU A 378 -42.25 -27.57 69.63
N LEU A 379 -41.89 -26.29 69.45
CA LEU A 379 -40.69 -25.62 70.01
C LEU A 379 -41.09 -24.46 70.92
#